data_AF-A0A9D7UWN7-F1
#
_entry.id   AF-A0A9D7UWN7-F1
#
_cell.length_a   1.000
_cell.length_b   1.000
_cell.length_c   1.000
_cell.angle_alpha   90.00
_cell.angle_beta   90.00
_cell.angle_gamma   90.00
#
_symmetry.space_group_name_H-M   'P 1'
#
loop_
_entity.id
_entity.type
_entity.pdbx_description
1 polymer ?
#
loop_
_entity_poly.entity_id
_entity_poly.type
_entity_poly.pdbx_seq_one_letter_code
_entity_poly.pdbx_strand_id
1 'polypeptide(L)'
;MPVQLNGIIAVPPGEGGPYPVVLIIHGTHPGCPENEMGVDTWPCAPEVEQPNYQGFDYLISHLAAQGYVALSINANAENTFGFGEEIPGRRLGQIFDLHLDALVEAVNGGENKFGVDLNGRADLTNLAFFGHSRGGEAIDWLTHERGLTAPDAAERYGYGPVKELLMIAPAPTFALPDGSDVPLAVILPACDADVMGQQGQYFYEGARLNPAQSEWVASVWLEQANHNYFNSILAADMFGLRGRPDCGTRLGKEEQRNFLADYAADFLTAVFSDDPQAVDAAMAQMGLDVQTPAPDALFGLPGRVSFLAPAADRQALFTPASADELTTNRVGGAVTADGVTTFFCEAGYSTPTSNPTNRAAGRLWPSRVIRRWWWFPGSSRGGAAVCPAGRSRKFERLYHHQFVHGR
;
A
#
# COMPACT_ATOMS: atom_id res chain seq x y z
N MET A 1 18.53 -12.18 15.81
CA MET A 1 17.93 -13.50 15.47
C MET A 1 18.49 -13.93 14.13
N PRO A 2 18.71 -15.24 13.88
CA PRO A 2 19.19 -15.68 12.59
C PRO A 2 18.16 -15.36 11.50
N VAL A 3 18.66 -14.95 10.35
CA VAL A 3 17.92 -14.68 9.11
C VAL A 3 18.44 -15.69 8.09
N GLN A 4 17.54 -16.35 7.37
CA GLN A 4 17.91 -17.09 6.18
C GLN A 4 17.82 -16.14 4.99
N LEU A 5 18.91 -16.02 4.23
CA LEU A 5 18.93 -15.27 2.97
C LEU A 5 18.57 -16.23 1.84
N ASN A 6 17.28 -16.45 1.67
CA ASN A 6 16.71 -17.24 0.59
C ASN A 6 15.51 -16.51 -0.03
N GLY A 7 15.13 -16.97 -1.20
CA GLY A 7 14.09 -16.36 -2.01
C GLY A 7 13.88 -17.16 -3.28
N ILE A 8 13.09 -16.61 -4.19
CA ILE A 8 12.97 -17.08 -5.57
C ILE A 8 13.27 -15.94 -6.53
N ILE A 9 13.84 -16.26 -7.68
CA ILE A 9 14.16 -15.31 -8.74
C ILE A 9 13.87 -15.95 -10.09
N ALA A 10 13.35 -15.15 -11.00
CA ALA A 10 13.15 -15.50 -12.39
C ALA A 10 13.82 -14.44 -13.26
N VAL A 11 14.51 -14.90 -14.31
CA VAL A 11 15.19 -14.05 -15.30
C VAL A 11 14.58 -14.32 -16.66
N PRO A 12 14.53 -13.33 -17.57
CA PRO A 12 13.99 -13.55 -18.92
C PRO A 12 14.73 -14.68 -19.65
N PRO A 13 14.05 -15.49 -20.48
CA PRO A 13 14.71 -16.58 -21.19
C PRO A 13 15.68 -16.04 -22.28
N GLY A 14 16.71 -16.83 -22.60
CA GLY A 14 17.67 -16.52 -23.66
C GLY A 14 18.83 -15.63 -23.22
N GLU A 15 19.60 -15.16 -24.21
CA GLU A 15 20.71 -14.22 -24.05
C GLU A 15 20.18 -12.80 -24.26
N GLY A 16 20.41 -11.90 -23.32
CA GLY A 16 19.93 -10.52 -23.38
C GLY A 16 20.02 -9.79 -22.05
N GLY A 17 19.55 -8.54 -22.05
CA GLY A 17 19.62 -7.63 -20.92
C GLY A 17 20.54 -6.44 -21.18
N PRO A 18 20.76 -5.59 -20.17
CA PRO A 18 20.22 -5.70 -18.81
C PRO A 18 18.71 -5.40 -18.76
N TYR A 19 17.97 -6.09 -17.89
CA TYR A 19 16.52 -5.97 -17.75
C TYR A 19 16.13 -5.27 -16.43
N PRO A 20 15.08 -4.45 -16.37
CA PRO A 20 14.62 -3.84 -15.12
C PRO A 20 14.33 -4.87 -14.03
N VAL A 21 14.53 -4.48 -12.77
CA VAL A 21 14.43 -5.37 -11.61
C VAL A 21 13.14 -5.16 -10.85
N VAL A 22 12.41 -6.24 -10.54
CA VAL A 22 11.21 -6.20 -9.70
C VAL A 22 11.45 -6.97 -8.41
N LEU A 23 11.43 -6.28 -7.27
CA LEU A 23 11.51 -6.90 -5.95
C LEU A 23 10.11 -7.08 -5.36
N ILE A 24 9.78 -8.28 -4.88
CA ILE A 24 8.52 -8.58 -4.21
C ILE A 24 8.77 -8.93 -2.73
N ILE A 25 8.15 -8.18 -1.82
CA ILE A 25 8.16 -8.47 -0.38
C ILE A 25 6.80 -9.04 0.04
N HIS A 26 6.80 -10.24 0.62
CA HIS A 26 5.57 -10.87 1.09
C HIS A 26 5.06 -10.33 2.44
N GLY A 27 3.82 -10.67 2.75
CA GLY A 27 3.10 -10.27 3.94
C GLY A 27 3.45 -11.00 5.24
N THR A 28 2.75 -10.60 6.31
CA THR A 28 2.85 -11.26 7.61
C THR A 28 1.96 -12.50 7.69
N HIS A 29 2.61 -13.66 7.63
CA HIS A 29 1.99 -14.96 7.87
C HIS A 29 2.95 -15.81 8.71
N PRO A 30 2.46 -16.85 9.42
CA PRO A 30 3.34 -17.76 10.13
C PRO A 30 4.47 -18.25 9.23
N GLY A 31 5.72 -18.01 9.66
CA GLY A 31 6.91 -18.52 8.96
C GLY A 31 7.34 -19.89 9.48
N CYS A 32 6.96 -20.22 10.71
CA CYS A 32 7.30 -21.46 11.41
C CYS A 32 6.05 -22.13 11.98
N PRO A 33 6.13 -23.43 12.35
CA PRO A 33 5.03 -24.11 13.03
C PRO A 33 4.58 -23.33 14.26
N GLU A 34 3.27 -23.15 14.37
CA GLU A 34 2.65 -22.45 15.49
C GLU A 34 2.59 -23.35 16.72
N ASN A 35 2.79 -22.77 17.90
CA ASN A 35 2.54 -23.45 19.17
C ASN A 35 1.04 -23.45 19.52
N GLU A 36 0.68 -24.03 20.66
CA GLU A 36 -0.72 -24.12 21.14
C GLU A 36 -1.42 -22.76 21.32
N MET A 37 -0.66 -21.66 21.38
CA MET A 37 -1.19 -20.30 21.49
C MET A 37 -1.33 -19.60 20.13
N GLY A 38 -1.10 -20.28 19.00
CA GLY A 38 -1.12 -19.67 17.66
C GLY A 38 0.03 -18.69 17.43
N VAL A 39 1.19 -18.99 18.01
CA VAL A 39 2.40 -18.18 17.87
C VAL A 39 3.45 -18.98 17.13
N ASP A 40 3.96 -18.45 16.04
CA ASP A 40 5.06 -19.04 15.27
C ASP A 40 6.38 -18.95 16.06
N THR A 41 6.99 -20.11 16.34
CA THR A 41 8.24 -20.17 17.11
C THR A 41 9.44 -20.01 16.19
N TRP A 42 9.75 -18.77 15.83
CA TRP A 42 10.95 -18.44 15.05
C TRP A 42 12.23 -18.43 15.92
N PRO A 43 13.38 -18.90 15.41
CA PRO A 43 13.57 -19.61 14.15
C PRO A 43 13.21 -21.10 14.26
N CYS A 44 12.75 -21.68 13.16
CA CYS A 44 12.57 -23.12 12.99
C CYS A 44 13.61 -23.69 12.01
N ALA A 45 13.65 -25.01 11.87
CA ALA A 45 14.50 -25.66 10.88
C ALA A 45 13.99 -25.35 9.45
N PRO A 46 14.88 -25.20 8.45
CA PRO A 46 14.47 -24.84 7.08
C PRO A 46 13.41 -25.77 6.48
N GLU A 47 13.41 -27.05 6.85
CA GLU A 47 12.51 -28.06 6.29
C GLU A 47 11.05 -27.88 6.74
N VAL A 48 10.82 -27.15 7.82
CA VAL A 48 9.49 -26.87 8.37
C VAL A 48 9.09 -25.40 8.24
N GLU A 49 9.95 -24.60 7.62
CA GLU A 49 9.66 -23.20 7.35
C GLU A 49 8.61 -23.08 6.25
N GLN A 50 7.57 -22.28 6.47
CA GLN A 50 6.57 -21.98 5.45
C GLN A 50 7.16 -20.95 4.45
N PRO A 51 7.29 -21.28 3.16
CA PRO A 51 8.02 -20.44 2.22
C PRO A 51 7.12 -19.33 1.65
N ASN A 52 6.71 -18.36 2.48
CA ASN A 52 5.77 -17.29 2.11
C ASN A 52 6.19 -16.49 0.85
N TYR A 53 7.49 -16.37 0.60
CA TYR A 53 8.06 -15.79 -0.62
C TYR A 53 7.76 -16.59 -1.90
N GLN A 54 7.68 -17.93 -1.83
CA GLN A 54 7.35 -18.79 -2.97
C GLN A 54 5.92 -18.59 -3.48
N GLY A 55 5.07 -17.97 -2.66
CA GLY A 55 3.72 -17.56 -3.01
C GLY A 55 3.60 -16.78 -4.32
N PHE A 56 4.67 -16.07 -4.70
CA PHE A 56 4.74 -15.20 -5.87
C PHE A 56 5.46 -15.82 -7.08
N ASP A 57 5.74 -17.13 -7.07
CA ASP A 57 6.38 -17.83 -8.20
C ASP A 57 5.67 -17.57 -9.55
N TYR A 58 4.34 -17.61 -9.53
CA TYR A 58 3.52 -17.31 -10.70
C TYR A 58 3.74 -15.88 -11.22
N LEU A 59 3.91 -14.91 -10.31
CA LEU A 59 4.08 -13.50 -10.65
C LEU A 59 5.49 -13.26 -11.17
N ILE A 60 6.54 -13.72 -10.48
CA ILE A 60 7.91 -13.54 -10.97
C ILE A 60 8.14 -14.23 -12.32
N SER A 61 7.53 -15.40 -12.53
CA SER A 61 7.62 -16.12 -13.81
C SER A 61 6.90 -15.37 -14.93
N HIS A 62 5.73 -14.81 -14.63
CA HIS A 62 4.97 -13.98 -15.57
C HIS A 62 5.76 -12.72 -15.96
N LEU A 63 6.36 -12.03 -14.98
CA LEU A 63 7.17 -10.83 -15.24
C LEU A 63 8.48 -11.15 -15.98
N ALA A 64 9.13 -12.28 -15.67
CA ALA A 64 10.31 -12.71 -16.41
C ALA A 64 10.01 -12.99 -17.89
N ALA A 65 8.84 -13.56 -18.19
CA ALA A 65 8.40 -13.75 -19.57
C ALA A 65 8.18 -12.42 -20.33
N GLN A 66 8.07 -11.30 -19.61
CA GLN A 66 7.89 -9.96 -20.17
C GLN A 66 9.17 -9.12 -20.17
N GLY A 67 10.31 -9.69 -19.80
CA GLY A 67 11.59 -8.97 -19.84
C GLY A 67 11.97 -8.26 -18.54
N TYR A 68 11.54 -8.78 -17.38
CA TYR A 68 11.96 -8.29 -16.07
C TYR A 68 12.78 -9.33 -15.32
N VAL A 69 13.82 -8.90 -14.59
CA VAL A 69 14.43 -9.76 -13.56
C VAL A 69 13.61 -9.60 -12.28
N ALA A 70 12.83 -10.61 -11.92
CA ALA A 70 11.90 -10.52 -10.81
C ALA A 70 12.28 -11.48 -9.68
N LEU A 71 12.32 -10.97 -8.44
CA LEU A 71 12.66 -11.77 -7.26
C LEU A 71 11.68 -11.55 -6.12
N SER A 72 11.39 -12.60 -5.35
CA SER A 72 10.68 -12.51 -4.08
C SER A 72 11.57 -13.03 -2.95
N ILE A 73 11.80 -12.19 -1.95
CA ILE A 73 12.74 -12.46 -0.85
C ILE A 73 12.02 -13.00 0.38
N ASN A 74 12.70 -13.82 1.16
CA ASN A 74 12.17 -14.32 2.42
C ASN A 74 12.20 -13.23 3.51
N ALA A 75 11.02 -12.74 3.86
CA ALA A 75 10.78 -11.78 4.92
C ALA A 75 10.11 -12.43 6.16
N ASN A 76 10.13 -13.76 6.29
CA ASN A 76 9.53 -14.45 7.44
C ASN A 76 10.11 -13.98 8.78
N ALA A 77 11.43 -13.80 8.83
CA ALA A 77 12.10 -13.36 10.04
C ALA A 77 11.62 -11.98 10.51
N GLU A 78 11.22 -11.08 9.60
CA GLU A 78 10.59 -9.79 9.94
C GLU A 78 9.17 -9.99 10.51
N ASN A 79 8.44 -10.92 9.94
CA ASN A 79 7.00 -11.06 10.11
C ASN A 79 6.55 -12.01 11.23
N THR A 80 7.43 -12.34 12.17
CA THR A 80 7.10 -13.30 13.24
C THR A 80 6.12 -12.69 14.26
N PHE A 81 5.12 -13.46 14.69
CA PHE A 81 4.18 -13.08 15.75
C PHE A 81 4.75 -13.29 17.16
N GLY A 82 5.70 -14.23 17.32
CA GLY A 82 6.30 -14.55 18.61
C GLY A 82 7.40 -13.61 19.08
N PHE A 83 8.18 -13.06 18.16
CA PHE A 83 9.36 -12.25 18.46
C PHE A 83 9.35 -10.99 17.59
N GLY A 84 8.41 -10.10 17.91
CA GLY A 84 8.31 -8.79 17.28
C GLY A 84 9.63 -8.02 17.33
N GLU A 85 9.84 -7.13 16.38
CA GLU A 85 11.03 -6.31 16.36
C GLU A 85 10.97 -5.21 17.42
N GLU A 86 12.06 -5.01 18.18
CA GLU A 86 12.15 -3.94 19.19
C GLU A 86 12.03 -2.55 18.56
N ILE A 87 12.64 -2.37 17.39
CA ILE A 87 12.60 -1.14 16.59
C ILE A 87 12.08 -1.52 15.20
N PRO A 88 10.88 -1.07 14.80
CA PRO A 88 10.29 -1.43 13.51
C PRO A 88 11.25 -1.20 12.34
N GLY A 89 11.32 -2.17 11.42
CA GLY A 89 12.01 -2.06 10.15
C GLY A 89 13.52 -2.31 10.19
N ARG A 90 14.14 -2.53 11.37
CA ARG A 90 15.60 -2.77 11.44
C ARG A 90 15.96 -4.11 10.77
N ARG A 91 15.17 -5.16 10.96
CA ARG A 91 15.43 -6.49 10.42
C ARG A 91 14.97 -6.57 8.98
N LEU A 92 13.83 -5.96 8.65
CA LEU A 92 13.44 -5.66 7.28
C LEU A 92 14.59 -5.01 6.50
N GLY A 93 15.20 -3.97 7.06
CA GLY A 93 16.35 -3.29 6.46
C GLY A 93 17.55 -4.22 6.25
N GLN A 94 17.92 -5.01 7.26
CA GLN A 94 19.01 -6.00 7.14
C GLN A 94 18.73 -7.06 6.08
N ILE A 95 17.51 -7.62 6.05
CA ILE A 95 17.09 -8.60 5.05
C ILE A 95 17.20 -7.99 3.66
N PHE A 96 16.66 -6.78 3.49
CA PHE A 96 16.69 -6.05 2.22
C PHE A 96 18.13 -5.80 1.75
N ASP A 97 18.96 -5.17 2.60
CA ASP A 97 20.35 -4.83 2.25
C ASP A 97 21.14 -6.09 1.85
N LEU A 98 21.04 -7.17 2.64
CA LEU A 98 21.76 -8.41 2.35
C LEU A 98 21.33 -9.08 1.04
N HIS A 99 20.06 -9.01 0.65
CA HIS A 99 19.59 -9.56 -0.62
C HIS A 99 20.01 -8.70 -1.80
N LEU A 100 19.93 -7.38 -1.68
CA LEU A 100 20.26 -6.47 -2.78
C LEU A 100 21.77 -6.36 -2.98
N ASP A 101 22.58 -6.37 -1.92
CA ASP A 101 24.04 -6.43 -2.03
C ASP A 101 24.49 -7.72 -2.73
N ALA A 102 23.88 -8.86 -2.39
CA ALA A 102 24.14 -10.12 -3.07
C ALA A 102 23.74 -10.07 -4.55
N LEU A 103 22.62 -9.43 -4.88
CA LEU A 103 22.17 -9.25 -6.26
C LEU A 103 23.17 -8.37 -7.04
N VAL A 104 23.61 -7.24 -6.45
CA VAL A 104 24.62 -6.36 -7.03
C VAL A 104 25.91 -7.12 -7.31
N GLU A 105 26.38 -7.93 -6.36
CA GLU A 105 27.58 -8.75 -6.53
C GLU A 105 27.42 -9.75 -7.69
N ALA A 106 26.32 -10.51 -7.72
CA ALA A 106 26.06 -11.51 -8.75
C ALA A 106 25.94 -10.89 -10.15
N VAL A 107 25.26 -9.73 -10.26
CA VAL A 107 25.07 -9.01 -11.52
C VAL A 107 26.37 -8.44 -12.07
N ASN A 108 27.31 -8.08 -11.20
CA ASN A 108 28.64 -7.59 -11.58
C ASN A 108 29.67 -8.72 -11.80
N GLY A 109 29.23 -9.97 -11.85
CA GLY A 109 30.09 -11.14 -12.11
C GLY A 109 30.87 -11.65 -10.89
N GLY A 110 30.47 -11.24 -9.68
CA GLY A 110 30.99 -11.74 -8.41
C GLY A 110 30.36 -13.07 -7.97
N GLU A 111 30.32 -13.33 -6.66
CA GLU A 111 29.68 -14.54 -6.13
C GLU A 111 28.18 -14.57 -6.49
N ASN A 112 27.72 -15.69 -7.04
CA ASN A 112 26.32 -15.87 -7.43
C ASN A 112 25.72 -17.11 -6.74
N LYS A 113 24.79 -16.88 -5.82
CA LYS A 113 24.05 -17.91 -5.07
C LYS A 113 22.57 -17.99 -5.44
N PHE A 114 22.15 -17.31 -6.50
CA PHE A 114 20.74 -17.21 -6.91
C PHE A 114 20.26 -18.42 -7.73
N GLY A 115 21.17 -19.28 -8.18
CA GLY A 115 20.83 -20.49 -8.96
C GLY A 115 20.49 -20.23 -10.43
N VAL A 116 20.63 -18.98 -10.89
CA VAL A 116 20.46 -18.54 -12.28
C VAL A 116 21.64 -17.65 -12.68
N ASP A 117 21.98 -17.58 -13.97
CA ASP A 117 23.00 -16.64 -14.43
C ASP A 117 22.48 -15.20 -14.33
N LEU A 118 23.29 -14.32 -13.73
CA LEU A 118 22.94 -12.93 -13.45
C LEU A 118 23.95 -11.92 -14.02
N ASN A 119 25.12 -12.38 -14.46
CA ASN A 119 26.19 -11.48 -14.87
C ASN A 119 25.75 -10.61 -16.06
N GLY A 120 25.61 -9.30 -15.83
CA GLY A 120 25.11 -8.34 -16.82
C GLY A 120 23.63 -8.49 -17.21
N ARG A 121 22.85 -9.30 -16.49
CA ARG A 121 21.45 -9.62 -16.84
C ARG A 121 20.44 -8.62 -16.29
N ALA A 122 20.75 -7.97 -15.17
CA ALA A 122 19.83 -7.07 -14.49
C ALA A 122 20.29 -5.60 -14.58
N ASP A 123 19.34 -4.70 -14.81
CA ASP A 123 19.54 -3.27 -14.78
C ASP A 123 19.27 -2.75 -13.36
N LEU A 124 20.34 -2.63 -12.58
CA LEU A 124 20.28 -2.14 -11.21
C LEU A 124 19.96 -0.64 -11.12
N THR A 125 19.70 0.06 -12.22
CA THR A 125 19.27 1.47 -12.23
C THR A 125 17.78 1.66 -12.55
N ASN A 126 17.06 0.55 -12.78
CA ASN A 126 15.64 0.52 -13.06
C ASN A 126 14.95 -0.48 -12.14
N LEU A 127 14.52 -0.05 -10.94
CA LEU A 127 13.87 -0.92 -9.96
C LEU A 127 12.40 -0.58 -9.77
N ALA A 128 11.57 -1.60 -9.61
CA ALA A 128 10.19 -1.51 -9.15
C ALA A 128 10.00 -2.41 -7.92
N PHE A 129 9.30 -1.90 -6.89
CA PHE A 129 9.06 -2.68 -5.67
C PHE A 129 7.58 -2.99 -5.49
N PHE A 130 7.28 -4.27 -5.34
CA PHE A 130 5.94 -4.78 -5.09
C PHE A 130 5.87 -5.37 -3.68
N GLY A 131 4.74 -5.20 -3.01
CA GLY A 131 4.61 -5.61 -1.63
C GLY A 131 3.21 -6.06 -1.28
N HIS A 132 3.07 -7.25 -0.68
CA HIS A 132 1.79 -7.79 -0.23
C HIS A 132 1.59 -7.63 1.28
N SER A 133 0.39 -7.24 1.74
CA SER A 133 0.08 -7.09 3.17
C SER A 133 1.08 -6.14 3.86
N ARG A 134 1.76 -6.55 4.95
CA ARG A 134 2.84 -5.75 5.54
C ARG A 134 4.04 -5.55 4.61
N GLY A 135 4.24 -6.42 3.62
CA GLY A 135 5.20 -6.20 2.54
C GLY A 135 4.89 -4.94 1.72
N GLY A 136 3.61 -4.56 1.59
CA GLY A 136 3.20 -3.31 0.94
C GLY A 136 3.60 -2.06 1.74
N GLU A 137 3.52 -2.11 3.07
CA GLU A 137 4.09 -1.07 3.94
C GLU A 137 5.63 -1.09 3.90
N ALA A 138 6.23 -2.28 3.86
CA ALA A 138 7.66 -2.46 3.87
C ALA A 138 8.36 -1.78 2.68
N ILE A 139 7.80 -1.90 1.47
CA ILE A 139 8.39 -1.29 0.27
C ILE A 139 8.36 0.24 0.33
N ASP A 140 7.30 0.84 0.86
CA ASP A 140 7.19 2.29 1.07
C ASP A 140 8.19 2.78 2.10
N TRP A 141 8.21 2.12 3.26
CA TRP A 141 9.12 2.47 4.33
C TRP A 141 10.59 2.32 3.92
N LEU A 142 10.97 1.21 3.27
CA LEU A 142 12.34 1.00 2.78
C LEU A 142 12.75 2.07 1.78
N THR A 143 11.86 2.40 0.84
CA THR A 143 12.10 3.40 -0.20
C THR A 143 12.35 4.77 0.41
N HIS A 144 11.54 5.17 1.40
CA HIS A 144 11.71 6.44 2.11
C HIS A 144 12.95 6.44 3.02
N GLU A 145 13.10 5.44 3.88
CA GLU A 145 14.18 5.36 4.89
C GLU A 145 15.58 5.34 4.26
N ARG A 146 15.72 4.71 3.09
CA ARG A 146 16.99 4.67 2.33
C ARG A 146 17.09 5.77 1.27
N GLY A 147 16.03 6.55 1.06
CA GLY A 147 15.96 7.53 -0.02
C GLY A 147 16.25 6.91 -1.38
N LEU A 148 15.60 5.78 -1.68
CA LEU A 148 15.87 4.98 -2.88
C LEU A 148 15.30 5.59 -4.17
N THR A 149 14.47 6.62 -4.06
CA THR A 149 13.98 7.40 -5.22
C THR A 149 14.97 8.46 -5.67
N ALA A 150 16.00 8.76 -4.85
CA ALA A 150 16.97 9.79 -5.15
C ALA A 150 17.87 9.40 -6.33
N PRO A 151 18.24 10.34 -7.22
CA PRO A 151 19.12 10.06 -8.37
C PRO A 151 20.49 9.50 -7.99
N ASP A 152 20.96 9.75 -6.76
CA ASP A 152 22.25 9.28 -6.23
C ASP A 152 22.17 7.88 -5.58
N ALA A 153 21.01 7.23 -5.58
CA ALA A 153 20.84 5.91 -4.95
C ALA A 153 21.82 4.86 -5.52
N ALA A 154 22.02 4.84 -6.85
CA ALA A 154 22.99 3.96 -7.51
C ALA A 154 24.42 4.16 -6.98
N GLU A 155 24.82 5.39 -6.70
CA GLU A 155 26.16 5.69 -6.15
C GLU A 155 26.28 5.22 -4.70
N ARG A 156 25.21 5.41 -3.90
CA ARG A 156 25.20 5.04 -2.48
C ARG A 156 25.13 3.54 -2.24
N TYR A 157 24.39 2.80 -3.07
CA TYR A 157 24.03 1.41 -2.82
C TYR A 157 24.46 0.43 -3.92
N GLY A 158 24.92 0.91 -5.08
CA GLY A 158 25.16 0.05 -6.26
C GLY A 158 23.88 -0.34 -7.01
N TYR A 159 22.72 0.13 -6.54
CA TYR A 159 21.42 0.00 -7.18
C TYR A 159 20.56 1.24 -6.91
N GLY A 160 19.52 1.46 -7.73
CA GLY A 160 18.62 2.59 -7.63
C GLY A 160 18.72 3.52 -8.85
N PRO A 161 17.75 4.43 -9.04
CA PRO A 161 16.61 4.66 -8.17
C PRO A 161 15.49 3.61 -8.33
N VAL A 162 14.67 3.47 -7.29
CA VAL A 162 13.34 2.86 -7.39
C VAL A 162 12.44 3.83 -8.15
N LYS A 163 11.69 3.32 -9.13
CA LYS A 163 10.89 4.12 -10.05
C LYS A 163 9.38 3.95 -9.89
N GLU A 164 8.92 2.93 -9.19
CA GLU A 164 7.50 2.72 -8.91
C GLU A 164 7.26 1.74 -7.75
N LEU A 165 6.08 1.84 -7.13
CA LEU A 165 5.63 1.01 -6.01
C LEU A 165 4.25 0.39 -6.30
N LEU A 166 4.12 -0.93 -6.21
CA LEU A 166 2.82 -1.62 -6.24
C LEU A 166 2.50 -2.25 -4.89
N MET A 167 1.49 -1.73 -4.22
CA MET A 167 1.02 -2.24 -2.95
C MET A 167 -0.19 -3.15 -3.13
N ILE A 168 -0.08 -4.38 -2.66
CA ILE A 168 -1.09 -5.42 -2.82
C ILE A 168 -1.69 -5.70 -1.45
N ALA A 169 -2.95 -5.32 -1.24
CA ALA A 169 -3.65 -5.46 0.03
C ALA A 169 -2.82 -4.94 1.23
N PRO A 170 -2.23 -3.71 1.19
CA PRO A 170 -1.23 -3.32 2.18
C PRO A 170 -1.82 -3.20 3.60
N ALA A 171 -1.02 -3.60 4.58
CA ALA A 171 -1.37 -3.58 5.99
C ALA A 171 -0.48 -2.57 6.75
N PRO A 172 -0.87 -1.29 6.85
CA PRO A 172 -0.07 -0.28 7.54
C PRO A 172 -0.09 -0.50 9.06
N THR A 173 1.09 -0.52 9.67
CA THR A 173 1.32 -0.72 11.09
C THR A 173 2.19 0.36 11.74
N PHE A 174 3.13 0.97 11.01
CA PHE A 174 4.04 2.00 11.54
C PHE A 174 4.43 3.11 10.55
N ALA A 175 4.37 2.86 9.24
CA ALA A 175 4.63 3.89 8.23
C ALA A 175 3.59 5.00 8.38
N LEU A 176 4.04 6.23 8.12
CA LEU A 176 3.20 7.42 8.08
C LEU A 176 3.12 7.87 6.63
N PRO A 177 2.08 7.46 5.88
CA PRO A 177 2.00 7.80 4.47
C PRO A 177 1.80 9.32 4.32
N ASP A 178 2.74 9.99 3.66
CA ASP A 178 2.73 11.44 3.41
C ASP A 178 2.96 11.77 1.92
N GLY A 179 2.68 10.82 1.04
CA GLY A 179 2.91 10.94 -0.41
C GLY A 179 3.81 9.85 -0.96
N SER A 180 4.08 9.92 -2.26
CA SER A 180 5.03 9.04 -2.93
C SER A 180 5.82 9.84 -3.96
N ASP A 181 7.14 9.70 -3.94
CA ASP A 181 8.04 10.36 -4.91
C ASP A 181 8.10 9.64 -6.26
N VAL A 182 7.38 8.52 -6.39
CA VAL A 182 7.30 7.67 -7.58
C VAL A 182 5.83 7.31 -7.85
N PRO A 183 5.49 6.91 -9.09
CA PRO A 183 4.26 6.19 -9.38
C PRO A 183 3.91 5.13 -8.32
N LEU A 184 2.68 5.19 -7.81
CA LEU A 184 2.18 4.28 -6.78
C LEU A 184 0.79 3.76 -7.14
N ALA A 185 0.61 2.45 -7.07
CA ALA A 185 -0.71 1.83 -7.10
C ALA A 185 -0.99 1.02 -5.83
N VAL A 186 -2.21 1.13 -5.31
CA VAL A 186 -2.69 0.40 -4.14
C VAL A 186 -3.88 -0.48 -4.52
N ILE A 187 -3.70 -1.80 -4.53
CA ILE A 187 -4.79 -2.75 -4.74
C ILE A 187 -5.42 -3.09 -3.38
N LEU A 188 -6.71 -2.78 -3.25
CA LEU A 188 -7.55 -3.03 -2.08
C LEU A 188 -8.56 -4.14 -2.39
N PRO A 189 -8.39 -5.36 -1.83
CA PRO A 189 -9.37 -6.41 -2.00
C PRO A 189 -10.63 -6.09 -1.17
N ALA A 190 -11.80 -5.99 -1.80
CA ALA A 190 -13.04 -5.58 -1.14
C ALA A 190 -13.45 -6.50 0.03
N CYS A 191 -13.11 -7.78 -0.08
CA CYS A 191 -13.40 -8.83 0.89
C CYS A 191 -12.17 -9.25 1.70
N ASP A 192 -11.26 -8.30 1.92
CA ASP A 192 -10.16 -8.40 2.88
C ASP A 192 -10.69 -8.63 4.30
N ALA A 193 -10.35 -9.77 4.91
CA ALA A 193 -10.65 -10.05 6.30
C ALA A 193 -9.47 -9.80 7.24
N ASP A 194 -8.24 -9.69 6.73
CA ASP A 194 -7.05 -9.42 7.53
C ASP A 194 -6.91 -7.92 7.84
N VAL A 195 -7.31 -7.08 6.88
CA VAL A 195 -7.32 -5.61 6.93
C VAL A 195 -8.73 -5.10 6.59
N MET A 196 -9.73 -5.57 7.34
CA MET A 196 -11.16 -5.24 7.12
C MET A 196 -11.49 -3.74 7.04
N GLY A 197 -10.68 -2.90 7.68
CA GLY A 197 -10.87 -1.44 7.67
C GLY A 197 -10.31 -0.75 6.43
N GLN A 198 -9.73 -1.51 5.50
CA GLN A 198 -9.14 -1.02 4.25
C GLN A 198 -8.11 0.08 4.50
N GLN A 199 -7.34 -0.08 5.58
CA GLN A 199 -6.35 0.91 6.01
C GLN A 199 -5.25 1.14 4.97
N GLY A 200 -5.03 0.19 4.05
CA GLY A 200 -4.19 0.38 2.88
C GLY A 200 -4.51 1.64 2.06
N GLN A 201 -5.76 2.09 2.07
CA GLN A 201 -6.18 3.34 1.43
C GLN A 201 -5.40 4.57 1.94
N TYR A 202 -4.80 4.52 3.14
CA TYR A 202 -4.00 5.62 3.68
C TYR A 202 -2.82 6.01 2.79
N PHE A 203 -2.22 5.09 2.03
CA PHE A 203 -1.12 5.40 1.12
C PHE A 203 -1.57 6.30 -0.04
N TYR A 204 -2.72 5.99 -0.64
CA TYR A 204 -3.34 6.86 -1.65
C TYR A 204 -3.80 8.20 -1.05
N GLU A 205 -4.45 8.19 0.12
CA GLU A 205 -4.93 9.42 0.76
C GLU A 205 -3.80 10.34 1.21
N GLY A 206 -2.66 9.78 1.64
CA GLY A 206 -1.46 10.54 1.95
C GLY A 206 -1.00 11.37 0.76
N ALA A 207 -0.83 10.72 -0.40
CA ALA A 207 -0.49 11.38 -1.66
C ALA A 207 -1.57 12.37 -2.13
N ARG A 208 -2.85 11.97 -2.08
CA ARG A 208 -3.97 12.84 -2.51
C ARG A 208 -4.09 14.11 -1.68
N LEU A 209 -3.73 14.06 -0.40
CA LEU A 209 -3.79 15.20 0.51
C LEU A 209 -2.46 15.95 0.65
N ASN A 210 -1.37 15.42 0.09
CA ASN A 210 -0.07 16.09 0.07
C ASN A 210 -0.04 17.15 -1.06
N PRO A 211 0.08 18.45 -0.73
CA PRO A 211 0.15 19.50 -1.75
C PRO A 211 1.44 19.47 -2.59
N ALA A 212 2.49 18.77 -2.15
CA ALA A 212 3.74 18.60 -2.85
C ALA A 212 3.81 17.32 -3.71
N GLN A 213 2.78 16.46 -3.68
CA GLN A 213 2.72 15.25 -4.50
C GLN A 213 2.90 15.60 -5.98
N SER A 214 3.94 15.10 -6.63
CA SER A 214 4.19 15.33 -8.07
C SER A 214 3.73 14.15 -8.92
N GLU A 215 4.09 12.94 -8.50
CA GLU A 215 3.81 11.72 -9.24
C GLU A 215 2.35 11.31 -9.15
N TRP A 216 1.95 10.45 -10.08
CA TRP A 216 0.61 9.90 -10.10
C TRP A 216 0.45 8.79 -9.08
N VAL A 217 -0.74 8.70 -8.49
CA VAL A 217 -1.08 7.61 -7.58
C VAL A 217 -2.47 7.05 -7.88
N ALA A 218 -2.64 5.74 -7.69
CA ALA A 218 -3.89 5.04 -7.91
C ALA A 218 -4.29 4.19 -6.70
N SER A 219 -5.60 4.10 -6.45
CA SER A 219 -6.20 3.11 -5.55
C SER A 219 -7.22 2.30 -6.33
N VAL A 220 -7.07 0.98 -6.28
CA VAL A 220 -7.86 0.00 -7.02
C VAL A 220 -8.66 -0.81 -6.01
N TRP A 221 -9.98 -0.67 -6.05
CA TRP A 221 -10.92 -1.48 -5.30
C TRP A 221 -11.30 -2.71 -6.12
N LEU A 222 -10.79 -3.89 -5.76
CA LEU A 222 -11.09 -5.14 -6.45
C LEU A 222 -12.23 -5.86 -5.75
N GLU A 223 -13.40 -5.93 -6.39
CA GLU A 223 -14.57 -6.56 -5.78
C GLU A 223 -14.36 -8.06 -5.59
N GLN A 224 -14.94 -8.63 -4.53
CA GLN A 224 -14.91 -10.06 -4.21
C GLN A 224 -13.51 -10.68 -3.97
N ALA A 225 -12.42 -9.94 -4.20
CA ALA A 225 -11.07 -10.35 -3.83
C ALA A 225 -10.89 -10.37 -2.32
N ASN A 226 -10.06 -11.29 -1.84
CA ASN A 226 -9.69 -11.38 -0.43
C ASN A 226 -8.21 -11.03 -0.22
N HIS A 227 -7.75 -11.03 1.04
CA HIS A 227 -6.39 -10.65 1.38
C HIS A 227 -5.35 -11.63 0.84
N ASN A 228 -5.60 -12.94 1.01
CA ASN A 228 -4.55 -13.96 0.90
C ASN A 228 -4.39 -14.56 -0.50
N TYR A 229 -5.41 -14.50 -1.35
CA TYR A 229 -5.39 -15.20 -2.64
C TYR A 229 -4.39 -14.63 -3.65
N PHE A 230 -3.80 -13.46 -3.39
CA PHE A 230 -2.64 -12.96 -4.14
C PHE A 230 -1.38 -13.80 -3.93
N ASN A 231 -1.27 -14.54 -2.82
CA ASN A 231 -0.16 -15.43 -2.53
C ASN A 231 -0.61 -16.89 -2.70
N SER A 232 0.05 -17.61 -3.60
CA SER A 232 -0.40 -18.95 -4.03
C SER A 232 -0.35 -20.02 -2.95
N ILE A 233 0.49 -19.86 -1.91
CA ILE A 233 0.63 -20.86 -0.85
C ILE A 233 -0.31 -20.61 0.33
N LEU A 234 -0.93 -19.43 0.41
CA LEU A 234 -1.81 -19.10 1.52
C LEU A 234 -3.20 -19.73 1.35
N ALA A 235 -3.80 -20.05 2.49
CA ALA A 235 -5.22 -20.37 2.58
C ALA A 235 -6.07 -19.10 2.42
N ALA A 236 -7.40 -19.21 2.59
CA ALA A 236 -8.23 -18.01 2.72
C ALA A 236 -7.81 -17.19 3.97
N ASP A 237 -8.27 -15.95 4.01
CA ASP A 237 -8.00 -14.98 5.08
C ASP A 237 -8.13 -15.58 6.48
N MET A 238 -7.27 -15.13 7.40
CA MET A 238 -7.17 -15.68 8.75
C MET A 238 -8.41 -15.36 9.59
N PHE A 239 -9.07 -14.24 9.28
CA PHE A 239 -10.23 -13.76 10.00
C PHE A 239 -11.54 -13.97 9.22
N GLY A 240 -12.65 -14.07 9.94
CA GLY A 240 -13.97 -14.29 9.36
C GLY A 240 -14.62 -13.00 8.88
N LEU A 241 -15.38 -13.09 7.78
CA LEU A 241 -16.13 -11.99 7.16
C LEU A 241 -17.49 -11.72 7.82
N ARG A 242 -17.53 -11.62 9.16
CA ARG A 242 -18.79 -11.48 9.90
C ARG A 242 -19.47 -10.15 9.55
N GLY A 243 -20.71 -10.22 9.05
CA GLY A 243 -21.49 -9.03 8.69
C GLY A 243 -21.20 -8.47 7.29
N ARG A 244 -20.46 -9.22 6.46
CA ARG A 244 -20.16 -8.89 5.06
C ARG A 244 -20.83 -9.87 4.08
N PRO A 245 -22.18 -9.84 3.93
CA PRO A 245 -22.89 -10.76 3.03
C PRO A 245 -22.51 -10.53 1.55
N ASP A 246 -22.06 -9.33 1.21
CA ASP A 246 -21.45 -8.96 -0.08
C ASP A 246 -20.23 -9.84 -0.42
N CYS A 247 -19.54 -10.37 0.60
CA CYS A 247 -18.40 -11.27 0.45
C CYS A 247 -18.77 -12.76 0.52
N GLY A 248 -20.06 -13.10 0.40
CA GLY A 248 -20.52 -14.49 0.37
C GLY A 248 -20.06 -15.26 -0.87
N THR A 249 -19.81 -14.55 -1.98
CA THR A 249 -19.12 -15.05 -3.18
C THR A 249 -17.79 -14.33 -3.30
N ARG A 250 -16.70 -15.08 -3.44
CA ARG A 250 -15.33 -14.54 -3.56
C ARG A 250 -14.72 -15.01 -4.87
N LEU A 251 -13.78 -14.22 -5.40
CA LEU A 251 -12.98 -14.61 -6.54
C LEU A 251 -12.24 -15.93 -6.28
N GLY A 252 -12.02 -16.70 -7.34
CA GLY A 252 -11.14 -17.86 -7.28
C GLY A 252 -9.68 -17.44 -7.06
N LYS A 253 -8.86 -18.34 -6.47
CA LYS A 253 -7.41 -18.10 -6.29
C LYS A 253 -6.71 -17.78 -7.60
N GLU A 254 -7.04 -18.50 -8.67
CA GLU A 254 -6.43 -18.31 -9.98
C GLU A 254 -6.86 -17.00 -10.62
N GLU A 255 -8.16 -16.70 -10.60
CA GLU A 255 -8.73 -15.45 -11.12
C GLU A 255 -8.12 -14.20 -10.47
N GLN A 256 -8.00 -14.18 -9.13
CA GLN A 256 -7.39 -13.06 -8.41
C GLN A 256 -5.88 -12.90 -8.70
N ARG A 257 -5.17 -14.02 -8.95
CA ARG A 257 -3.74 -14.00 -9.30
C ARG A 257 -3.52 -13.57 -10.74
N ASN A 258 -4.37 -14.00 -11.67
CA ASN A 258 -4.32 -13.55 -13.06
C ASN A 258 -4.55 -12.04 -13.14
N PHE A 259 -5.53 -11.52 -12.39
CA PHE A 259 -5.72 -10.08 -12.25
C PHE A 259 -4.45 -9.36 -11.80
N LEU A 260 -3.78 -9.87 -10.75
CA LEU A 260 -2.55 -9.24 -10.26
C LEU A 260 -1.41 -9.33 -11.28
N ALA A 261 -1.28 -10.45 -12.00
CA ALA A 261 -0.27 -10.62 -13.04
C ALA A 261 -0.47 -9.60 -14.17
N ASP A 262 -1.70 -9.49 -14.69
CA ASP A 262 -2.06 -8.56 -15.77
C ASP A 262 -1.93 -7.09 -15.31
N TYR A 263 -2.42 -6.76 -14.11
CA TYR A 263 -2.28 -5.42 -13.55
C TYR A 263 -0.81 -5.03 -13.34
N ALA A 264 0.00 -5.94 -12.80
CA ALA A 264 1.42 -5.68 -12.55
C ALA A 264 2.21 -5.47 -13.85
N ALA A 265 1.88 -6.21 -14.90
CA ALA A 265 2.46 -6.06 -16.23
C ALA A 265 2.17 -4.68 -16.84
N ASP A 266 0.90 -4.24 -16.79
CA ASP A 266 0.50 -2.92 -17.28
C ASP A 266 1.08 -1.79 -16.43
N PHE A 267 1.18 -2.00 -15.11
CA PHE A 267 1.83 -1.05 -14.20
C PHE A 267 3.30 -0.82 -14.58
N LEU A 268 4.06 -1.90 -14.76
CA LEU A 268 5.46 -1.82 -15.21
C LEU A 268 5.58 -1.21 -16.60
N THR A 269 4.65 -1.52 -17.51
CA THR A 269 4.60 -0.95 -18.86
C THR A 269 4.44 0.56 -18.81
N ALA A 270 3.61 1.08 -17.91
CA ALA A 270 3.36 2.51 -17.76
C ALA A 270 4.61 3.32 -17.38
N VAL A 271 5.63 2.69 -16.78
CA VAL A 271 6.85 3.36 -16.31
C VAL A 271 8.09 2.98 -17.12
N PHE A 272 8.21 1.73 -17.55
CA PHE A 272 9.43 1.22 -18.19
C PHE A 272 9.34 1.06 -19.71
N SER A 273 8.16 1.18 -20.33
CA SER A 273 8.05 1.08 -21.78
C SER A 273 8.47 2.37 -22.48
N ASP A 274 9.32 2.25 -23.51
CA ASP A 274 9.64 3.33 -24.44
C ASP A 274 8.58 3.50 -25.55
N ASP A 275 7.61 2.60 -25.68
CA ASP A 275 6.51 2.69 -26.65
C ASP A 275 5.32 3.46 -26.06
N PRO A 276 5.04 4.69 -26.52
CA PRO A 276 3.93 5.50 -26.01
C PRO A 276 2.57 4.85 -26.22
N GLN A 277 2.37 4.07 -27.29
CA GLN A 277 1.09 3.41 -27.53
C GLN A 277 0.85 2.28 -26.50
N ALA A 278 1.90 1.57 -26.12
CA ALA A 278 1.83 0.57 -25.07
C ALA A 278 1.54 1.22 -23.70
N VAL A 279 2.19 2.35 -23.40
CA VAL A 279 1.93 3.13 -22.18
C VAL A 279 0.47 3.60 -22.13
N ASP A 280 -0.03 4.23 -23.20
CA ASP A 280 -1.42 4.70 -23.26
C ASP A 280 -2.42 3.55 -23.09
N ALA A 281 -2.16 2.40 -23.74
CA ALA A 281 -3.00 1.22 -23.62
C ALA A 281 -3.01 0.64 -22.20
N ALA A 282 -1.84 0.55 -21.55
CA ALA A 282 -1.70 0.06 -20.18
C ALA A 282 -2.40 0.99 -19.18
N MET A 283 -2.20 2.31 -19.30
CA MET A 283 -2.87 3.31 -18.48
C MET A 283 -4.39 3.24 -18.64
N ALA A 284 -4.90 3.06 -19.87
CA ALA A 284 -6.32 2.90 -20.12
C ALA A 284 -6.89 1.60 -19.52
N GLN A 285 -6.19 0.47 -19.64
CA GLN A 285 -6.60 -0.82 -19.07
C GLN A 285 -6.65 -0.80 -17.54
N MET A 286 -5.71 -0.11 -16.90
CA MET A 286 -5.71 0.13 -15.46
C MET A 286 -6.75 1.18 -15.01
N GLY A 287 -7.45 1.84 -15.95
CA GLY A 287 -8.43 2.89 -15.66
C GLY A 287 -7.80 4.21 -15.20
N LEU A 288 -6.55 4.46 -15.61
CA LEU A 288 -5.75 5.63 -15.25
C LEU A 288 -5.67 6.67 -16.38
N ASP A 289 -6.45 6.50 -17.45
CA ASP A 289 -6.58 7.49 -18.51
C ASP A 289 -7.53 8.62 -18.08
N VAL A 290 -6.98 9.83 -17.93
CA VAL A 290 -7.74 11.03 -17.53
C VAL A 290 -8.75 11.50 -18.57
N GLN A 291 -8.65 11.03 -19.82
CA GLN A 291 -9.56 11.40 -20.90
C GLN A 291 -10.82 10.53 -20.95
N THR A 292 -10.84 9.41 -20.21
CA THR A 292 -11.96 8.48 -20.21
C THR A 292 -12.55 8.33 -18.81
N PRO A 293 -13.86 8.06 -18.68
CA PRO A 293 -14.43 7.69 -17.40
C PRO A 293 -13.78 6.42 -16.87
N ALA A 294 -13.46 6.40 -15.57
CA ALA A 294 -12.96 5.21 -14.90
C ALA A 294 -13.90 4.01 -15.16
N PRO A 295 -13.37 2.84 -15.53
CA PRO A 295 -14.20 1.67 -15.83
C PRO A 295 -14.80 1.08 -14.54
N ASP A 296 -15.89 0.33 -14.70
CA ASP A 296 -16.53 -0.47 -13.64
C ASP A 296 -15.98 -1.91 -13.54
N ALA A 297 -15.05 -2.25 -14.43
CA ALA A 297 -14.30 -3.49 -14.44
C ALA A 297 -12.86 -3.25 -14.88
N LEU A 298 -11.92 -3.99 -14.29
CA LEU A 298 -10.49 -3.97 -14.59
C LEU A 298 -10.07 -5.40 -14.91
N PHE A 299 -9.41 -5.61 -16.05
CA PHE A 299 -8.99 -6.95 -16.51
C PHE A 299 -10.12 -7.99 -16.48
N GLY A 300 -11.34 -7.57 -16.83
CA GLY A 300 -12.53 -8.43 -16.86
C GLY A 300 -13.19 -8.70 -15.51
N LEU A 301 -12.65 -8.16 -14.41
CA LEU A 301 -13.20 -8.32 -13.06
C LEU A 301 -13.87 -7.04 -12.56
N PRO A 302 -14.99 -7.12 -11.83
CA PRO A 302 -15.61 -5.93 -11.25
C PRO A 302 -14.65 -5.22 -10.30
N GLY A 303 -14.47 -3.93 -10.51
CA GLY A 303 -13.53 -3.13 -9.75
C GLY A 303 -13.76 -1.64 -9.95
N ARG A 304 -13.13 -0.83 -9.11
CA ARG A 304 -13.17 0.62 -9.21
C ARG A 304 -11.79 1.18 -9.02
N VAL A 305 -11.51 2.29 -9.68
CA VAL A 305 -10.24 2.98 -9.53
C VAL A 305 -10.45 4.43 -9.11
N SER A 306 -9.64 4.87 -8.16
CA SER A 306 -9.43 6.29 -7.86
C SER A 306 -8.05 6.66 -8.34
N PHE A 307 -7.96 7.66 -9.20
CA PHE A 307 -6.71 8.09 -9.81
C PHE A 307 -6.43 9.55 -9.50
N LEU A 308 -5.20 9.82 -9.07
CA LEU A 308 -4.63 11.15 -8.98
C LEU A 308 -3.57 11.27 -10.07
N ALA A 309 -3.91 11.96 -11.16
CA ALA A 309 -3.01 12.22 -12.29
C ALA A 309 -1.74 12.98 -11.87
N PRO A 310 -0.64 12.98 -12.64
CA PRO A 310 0.56 13.75 -12.32
C PRO A 310 0.27 15.23 -12.09
N ALA A 311 1.10 15.92 -11.30
CA ALA A 311 0.93 17.35 -11.00
C ALA A 311 0.87 18.25 -12.25
N ALA A 312 1.56 17.86 -13.33
CA ALA A 312 1.52 18.56 -14.61
C ALA A 312 0.13 18.52 -15.29
N ASP A 313 -0.65 17.47 -15.01
CA ASP A 313 -1.92 17.18 -15.68
C ASP A 313 -3.14 17.40 -14.78
N ARG A 314 -2.94 17.93 -13.56
CA ARG A 314 -4.04 18.22 -12.63
C ARG A 314 -4.01 19.64 -12.07
N GLN A 315 -5.20 20.19 -11.85
CA GLN A 315 -5.38 21.43 -11.09
C GLN A 315 -6.03 21.13 -9.75
N ALA A 316 -5.27 21.28 -8.66
CA ALA A 316 -5.80 21.12 -7.31
C ALA A 316 -6.74 22.29 -6.98
N LEU A 317 -8.06 22.04 -6.98
CA LEU A 317 -9.05 23.06 -6.64
C LEU A 317 -9.20 23.20 -5.12
N PHE A 318 -9.26 22.08 -4.40
CA PHE A 318 -9.50 22.07 -2.97
C PHE A 318 -8.58 21.04 -2.30
N THR A 319 -7.73 21.52 -1.41
CA THR A 319 -6.99 20.67 -0.48
C THR A 319 -7.27 21.20 0.91
N PRO A 320 -7.79 20.41 1.84
CA PRO A 320 -8.18 20.96 3.13
C PRO A 320 -6.97 21.21 4.06
N ALA A 321 -6.05 22.09 3.65
CA ALA A 321 -4.80 22.33 4.34
C ALA A 321 -4.90 23.44 5.39
N SER A 322 -5.87 24.34 5.26
CA SER A 322 -6.11 25.47 6.19
C SER A 322 -7.60 25.79 6.30
N ALA A 323 -7.96 26.60 7.31
CA ALA A 323 -9.32 27.14 7.44
C ALA A 323 -9.70 28.07 6.26
N ASP A 324 -8.73 28.74 5.65
CA ASP A 324 -8.98 29.62 4.50
C ASP A 324 -9.47 28.84 3.29
N GLU A 325 -8.93 27.62 3.07
CA GLU A 325 -9.33 26.74 1.97
C GLU A 325 -10.80 26.28 2.08
N LEU A 326 -11.46 26.44 3.23
CA LEU A 326 -12.91 26.22 3.36
C LEU A 326 -13.79 27.31 2.76
N THR A 327 -13.21 28.48 2.49
CA THR A 327 -13.95 29.64 1.98
C THR A 327 -13.50 30.04 0.59
N THR A 328 -12.20 29.88 0.32
CA THR A 328 -11.57 30.22 -0.96
C THR A 328 -10.72 29.07 -1.43
N ASN A 329 -10.99 28.57 -2.62
CA ASN A 329 -10.27 27.47 -3.24
C ASN A 329 -8.88 27.94 -3.72
N ARG A 330 -8.01 27.01 -4.14
CA ARG A 330 -6.62 27.32 -4.51
C ARG A 330 -6.47 28.20 -5.76
N VAL A 331 -7.53 28.33 -6.55
CA VAL A 331 -7.58 29.17 -7.75
C VAL A 331 -8.34 30.49 -7.52
N GLY A 332 -8.65 30.83 -6.26
CA GLY A 332 -9.30 32.08 -5.87
C GLY A 332 -10.83 32.09 -5.98
N GLY A 333 -11.46 30.95 -6.28
CA GLY A 333 -12.91 30.79 -6.33
C GLY A 333 -13.53 30.55 -4.95
N ALA A 334 -14.78 30.94 -4.75
CA ALA A 334 -15.50 30.67 -3.51
C ALA A 334 -15.78 29.16 -3.34
N VAL A 335 -15.64 28.66 -2.12
CA VAL A 335 -16.06 27.30 -1.73
C VAL A 335 -17.42 27.40 -1.03
N THR A 336 -18.41 26.68 -1.54
CA THR A 336 -19.74 26.59 -0.94
C THR A 336 -20.03 25.15 -0.56
N ALA A 337 -20.46 24.94 0.69
CA ALA A 337 -20.95 23.66 1.17
C ALA A 337 -22.48 23.68 1.20
N ASP A 338 -23.12 22.73 0.52
CA ASP A 338 -24.56 22.52 0.56
C ASP A 338 -24.89 21.22 1.31
N GLY A 339 -25.90 21.26 2.18
CA GLY A 339 -26.31 20.12 3.00
C GLY A 339 -25.29 19.62 4.03
N VAL A 340 -24.15 20.31 4.21
CA VAL A 340 -23.07 19.91 5.12
C VAL A 340 -22.52 21.12 5.89
N THR A 341 -22.07 20.89 7.12
CA THR A 341 -21.34 21.89 7.90
C THR A 341 -19.87 21.53 7.93
N THR A 342 -19.01 22.43 7.45
CA THR A 342 -17.56 22.24 7.42
C THR A 342 -16.88 22.92 8.60
N PHE A 343 -15.94 22.23 9.23
CA PHE A 343 -15.09 22.79 10.27
C PHE A 343 -13.64 22.42 9.99
N PHE A 344 -12.72 23.36 10.15
CA PHE A 344 -11.29 23.09 10.09
C PHE A 344 -10.77 22.77 11.49
N CYS A 345 -10.05 21.65 11.61
CA CYS A 345 -9.37 21.27 12.84
C CYS A 345 -7.87 21.56 12.68
N GLU A 346 -7.34 22.46 13.50
CA GLU A 346 -5.89 22.71 13.55
C GLU A 346 -5.12 21.45 14.00
N ALA A 347 -3.81 21.43 13.81
CA ALA A 347 -2.97 20.34 14.29
C ALA A 347 -2.98 20.28 15.83
N GLY A 348 -2.96 19.07 16.41
CA GLY A 348 -2.90 18.85 17.87
C GLY A 348 -4.21 18.41 18.53
N TYR A 349 -5.29 18.27 17.76
CA TYR A 349 -6.58 17.78 18.26
C TYR A 349 -6.68 16.25 18.15
N SER A 350 -7.36 15.63 19.13
CA SER A 350 -7.64 14.19 19.15
C SER A 350 -9.11 13.97 19.47
N THR A 351 -9.69 12.92 18.90
CA THR A 351 -10.97 12.38 19.36
C THR A 351 -10.73 11.58 20.64
N PRO A 352 -11.76 11.31 21.47
CA PRO A 352 -11.62 10.42 22.62
C PRO A 352 -11.03 9.04 22.28
N THR A 353 -11.23 8.58 21.04
CA THR A 353 -10.66 7.34 20.47
C THR A 353 -9.23 7.47 19.97
N SER A 354 -8.73 8.68 19.69
CA SER A 354 -7.35 8.93 19.26
C SER A 354 -6.50 9.63 20.34
N ASN A 355 -7.02 9.76 21.56
CA ASN A 355 -6.35 10.41 22.67
C ASN A 355 -5.18 9.56 23.22
N PRO A 356 -3.93 10.04 23.16
CA PRO A 356 -2.76 9.28 23.61
C PRO A 356 -2.72 8.98 25.12
N THR A 357 -3.48 9.71 25.95
CA THR A 357 -3.40 9.57 27.42
C THR A 357 -4.26 8.44 28.00
N ASN A 358 -5.10 7.78 27.18
CA ASN A 358 -6.00 6.70 27.64
C ASN A 358 -5.44 5.28 27.43
N ARG A 359 -4.14 5.13 27.11
CA ARG A 359 -3.51 3.81 26.90
C ARG A 359 -2.91 3.27 28.19
N ALA A 360 -3.72 2.57 28.99
CA ALA A 360 -3.19 1.57 29.90
C ALA A 360 -2.75 0.34 29.08
N ALA A 361 -1.47 -0.01 29.19
CA ALA A 361 -0.81 -1.23 28.71
C ALA A 361 -0.68 -1.45 27.18
N GLY A 362 0.55 -1.22 26.68
CA GLY A 362 1.21 -2.06 25.67
C GLY A 362 0.52 -2.26 24.31
N ARG A 363 0.68 -1.29 23.41
CA ARG A 363 0.78 -1.44 21.94
C ARG A 363 1.01 -0.04 21.36
N LEU A 364 2.20 0.20 20.84
CA LEU A 364 2.53 1.37 20.04
C LEU A 364 1.61 1.37 18.82
N TRP A 365 0.55 2.17 18.87
CA TRP A 365 -0.02 2.70 17.65
C TRP A 365 0.32 4.18 17.67
N PRO A 366 0.91 4.75 16.61
CA PRO A 366 1.07 6.19 16.53
C PRO A 366 -0.32 6.82 16.47
N SER A 367 -0.83 7.24 17.62
CA SER A 367 -1.84 8.30 17.71
C SER A 367 -1.14 9.58 17.29
N ARG A 368 -1.24 10.00 16.01
CA ARG A 368 -1.13 11.42 15.61
C ARG A 368 -1.41 11.66 14.13
N VAL A 369 -2.42 12.52 13.93
CA VAL A 369 -2.66 13.47 12.84
C VAL A 369 -2.67 12.90 11.40
N ILE A 370 -3.64 12.04 11.12
CA ILE A 370 -4.32 12.17 9.82
C ILE A 370 -5.12 13.48 9.91
N ARG A 371 -4.97 14.39 8.94
CA ARG A 371 -5.90 15.52 8.73
C ARG A 371 -7.28 14.96 8.40
N ARG A 372 -7.99 14.38 9.37
CA ARG A 372 -9.29 13.73 9.16
C ARG A 372 -10.38 14.77 9.06
N TRP A 373 -11.03 14.78 7.90
CA TRP A 373 -12.38 15.29 7.73
C TRP A 373 -13.34 14.26 8.30
N TRP A 374 -14.28 14.72 9.13
CA TRP A 374 -15.44 13.94 9.50
C TRP A 374 -16.63 14.45 8.71
N TRP A 375 -17.23 13.57 7.91
CA TRP A 375 -18.52 13.83 7.29
C TRP A 375 -19.60 13.15 8.12
N PHE A 376 -20.64 13.90 8.50
CA PHE A 376 -21.85 13.36 9.12
C PHE A 376 -23.01 13.56 8.15
N PRO A 377 -23.57 12.50 7.55
CA PRO A 377 -24.93 12.59 7.01
C PRO A 377 -25.88 12.71 8.20
N GLY A 378 -26.86 13.60 8.09
CA GLY A 378 -27.85 13.84 9.13
C GLY A 378 -28.48 12.55 9.65
N SER A 379 -28.10 12.13 10.86
CA SER A 379 -28.97 11.41 11.76
C SER A 379 -28.56 11.71 13.20
N SER A 380 -29.51 12.21 13.96
CA SER A 380 -29.38 12.52 15.37
C SER A 380 -29.19 11.22 16.17
N ARG A 381 -27.94 10.81 16.42
CA ARG A 381 -27.52 10.01 17.61
C ARG A 381 -26.00 9.76 17.59
N GLY A 382 -25.30 10.53 18.43
CA GLY A 382 -24.28 10.00 19.36
C GLY A 382 -22.87 9.73 18.84
N GLY A 383 -22.03 10.78 18.81
CA GLY A 383 -20.58 10.67 18.68
C GLY A 383 -19.90 11.99 18.30
N ALA A 384 -20.10 13.06 19.09
CA ALA A 384 -19.56 14.37 18.76
C ALA A 384 -18.03 14.41 18.97
N ALA A 385 -17.29 14.79 17.92
CA ALA A 385 -15.95 15.34 18.10
C ALA A 385 -16.10 16.71 18.80
N VAL A 386 -15.36 16.91 19.90
CA VAL A 386 -15.39 18.17 20.64
C VAL A 386 -14.35 19.10 20.03
N CYS A 387 -14.79 20.01 19.16
CA CYS A 387 -14.08 21.25 18.89
C CYS A 387 -14.53 22.27 19.94
N PRO A 388 -13.71 22.64 20.94
CA PRO A 388 -14.10 23.70 21.84
C PRO A 388 -14.04 25.01 21.06
N ALA A 389 -15.22 25.51 20.68
CA ALA A 389 -15.37 26.86 20.17
C ALA A 389 -14.73 27.85 21.15
N GLY A 390 -13.87 28.72 20.62
CA GLY A 390 -13.37 29.87 21.34
C GLY A 390 -14.53 30.62 22.02
N ARG A 391 -14.29 31.03 23.26
CA ARG A 391 -15.18 31.79 24.15
C ARG A 391 -16.28 32.58 23.41
N SER A 392 -17.49 32.05 23.37
CA SER A 392 -18.70 32.87 23.26
C SER A 392 -19.55 32.66 24.50
N ARG A 393 -19.98 33.78 25.07
CA ARG A 393 -20.61 33.92 26.38
C ARG A 393 -21.88 33.08 26.51
N LYS A 394 -22.13 32.65 27.76
CA LYS A 394 -23.39 32.13 28.30
C LYS A 394 -24.62 32.53 27.47
N PHE A 395 -25.40 31.53 27.05
CA PHE A 395 -26.85 31.67 27.05
C PHE A 395 -27.46 30.55 27.88
N GLU A 396 -28.29 30.98 28.82
CA GLU A 396 -28.97 30.19 29.83
C GLU A 396 -30.00 29.24 29.22
N ARG A 397 -30.24 28.17 29.99
CA ARG A 397 -31.35 27.23 29.84
C ARG A 397 -32.69 27.96 29.69
N LEU A 398 -33.55 27.44 28.82
CA LEU A 398 -34.99 27.42 29.07
C LEU A 398 -35.59 26.12 28.52
N TYR A 399 -36.42 25.51 29.38
CA TYR A 399 -37.06 24.21 29.25
C TYR A 399 -38.41 24.29 28.52
N HIS A 400 -38.85 23.12 28.06
CA HIS A 400 -40.23 22.57 28.10
C HIS A 400 -41.18 22.57 26.87
N HIS A 401 -41.69 21.33 26.66
CA HIS A 401 -43.05 20.87 26.30
C HIS A 401 -43.56 20.79 24.83
N GLN A 402 -43.72 19.52 24.40
CA GLN A 402 -44.95 18.84 23.92
C GLN A 402 -45.76 19.32 22.69
N PHE A 403 -45.91 18.35 21.76
CA PHE A 403 -47.12 17.84 21.07
C PHE A 403 -47.76 18.51 19.82
N VAL A 404 -48.06 17.60 18.86
CA VAL A 404 -49.20 17.48 17.90
C VAL A 404 -49.12 18.08 16.48
N HIS A 405 -49.51 17.19 15.56
CA HIS A 405 -49.81 17.18 14.12
C HIS A 405 -50.36 18.42 13.37
N GLY A 406 -50.10 18.38 12.05
CA GLY A 406 -51.05 18.71 10.96
C GLY A 406 -50.64 19.96 10.16
N ARG A 407 -50.55 19.96 8.82
CA ARG A 407 -51.10 19.10 7.77
C ARG A 407 -50.07 18.85 6.67
#